data_AF-A0A6J6E1U1-F1
#
_entry.id   AF-A0A6J6E1U1-F1
#
_cell.length_a   1.000
_cell.length_b   1.000
_cell.length_c   1.000
_cell.angle_alpha   90.00
_cell.angle_beta   90.00
_cell.angle_gamma   90.00
#
_symmetry.space_group_name_H-M   'P 1'
#
loop_
_entity.id
_entity.type
_entity.pdbx_description
1 polymer ?
#
loop_
_entity_poly.entity_id
_entity_poly.type
_entity_poly.pdbx_seq_one_letter_code
_entity_poly.pdbx_strand_id
1 'polypeptide(L)'
;MNQAADLLLGTHDFAAFCKFKPGGTTTRSLEKYNWVRTPDGLLVADVVADAFCYSMVRNLVGAIVCVADGRKPVEWITELLENKERVSDSLVFPARGLTLYQVDYPSDDLLLERAQITVAKRGE
;
A
#
# COMPACT_ATOMS: atom_id res chain seq x y z
N MET A 1 -15.02 -3.67 2.48
CA MET A 1 -13.75 -3.45 1.73
C MET A 1 -13.46 -1.96 1.61
N ASN A 2 -14.19 -1.19 0.80
CA ASN A 2 -13.84 0.23 0.56
C ASN A 2 -13.82 1.10 1.82
N GLN A 3 -14.79 0.97 2.73
CA GLN A 3 -14.76 1.68 4.02
C GLN A 3 -13.45 1.47 4.82
N ALA A 4 -12.86 0.28 4.73
CA ALA A 4 -11.61 -0.04 5.40
C ALA A 4 -10.37 0.41 4.59
N ALA A 5 -10.48 0.42 3.26
CA ALA A 5 -9.43 0.92 2.37
C ALA A 5 -9.29 2.45 2.47
N ASP A 6 -10.40 3.16 2.63
CA ASP A 6 -10.45 4.63 2.75
C ASP A 6 -9.64 5.12 3.96
N LEU A 7 -9.57 4.33 5.04
CA LEU A 7 -8.77 4.65 6.24
C LEU A 7 -7.25 4.67 5.98
N LEU A 8 -6.80 4.05 4.89
CA LEU A 8 -5.38 3.95 4.52
C LEU A 8 -4.97 5.04 3.52
N LEU A 9 -5.91 5.83 2.99
CA LEU A 9 -5.62 6.90 2.04
C LEU A 9 -4.85 8.05 2.70
N GLY A 10 -3.99 8.71 1.92
CA GLY A 10 -3.15 9.81 2.36
C GLY A 10 -1.78 9.35 2.87
N THR A 11 -1.12 10.24 3.61
CA THR A 11 0.26 10.03 4.08
C THR A 11 0.30 9.42 5.46
N HIS A 12 0.84 8.20 5.56
CA HIS A 12 0.95 7.45 6.81
C HIS A 12 2.31 6.77 6.95
N ASP A 13 2.65 6.39 8.18
CA ASP A 13 3.72 5.43 8.43
C ASP A 13 3.18 4.01 8.27
N PHE A 14 3.50 3.36 7.14
CA PHE A 14 3.02 2.02 6.82
C PHE A 14 3.88 0.90 7.42
N ALA A 15 4.63 1.15 8.50
CA ALA A 15 5.51 0.17 9.13
C ALA A 15 4.84 -1.20 9.38
N ALA A 16 3.58 -1.21 9.80
CA ALA A 16 2.79 -2.43 10.00
C ALA A 16 2.62 -3.28 8.73
N PHE A 17 2.62 -2.65 7.56
CA PHE A 17 2.44 -3.28 6.24
C PHE A 17 3.76 -3.50 5.49
N CYS A 18 4.89 -3.04 6.03
CA CYS A 18 6.20 -3.15 5.40
C CYS A 18 7.01 -4.31 5.97
N LYS A 19 7.73 -5.05 5.12
CA LYS A 19 8.86 -5.85 5.61
C LYS A 19 10.03 -4.91 5.90
N PHE A 20 10.70 -5.13 7.03
CA PHE A 20 11.88 -4.37 7.42
C PHE A 20 12.93 -4.33 6.30
N LYS A 21 13.43 -3.13 6.01
CA LYS A 21 14.51 -2.88 5.06
C LYS A 21 15.47 -1.87 5.69
N PRO A 22 16.75 -2.22 5.91
CA PRO A 22 17.74 -1.29 6.43
C PRO A 22 17.83 -0.01 5.59
N GLY A 23 17.88 1.16 6.24
CA GLY A 23 17.98 2.47 5.58
C GLY A 23 16.74 2.91 4.78
N GLY A 24 15.61 2.21 4.92
CA GLY A 24 14.36 2.58 4.27
C GLY A 24 13.36 3.24 5.21
N THR A 25 12.68 4.28 4.74
CA THR A 25 11.49 4.82 5.41
C THR A 25 10.25 4.01 5.06
N THR A 26 9.28 3.98 5.97
CA THR A 26 7.97 3.34 5.81
C THR A 26 6.83 4.34 5.60
N THR A 27 7.13 5.64 5.65
CA THR A 27 6.19 6.71 5.32
C THR A 27 5.91 6.73 3.81
N ARG A 28 4.65 6.56 3.41
CA ARG A 28 4.19 6.62 2.02
C ARG A 28 2.91 7.43 1.92
N SER A 29 2.59 7.90 0.73
CA SER A 29 1.33 8.54 0.41
C SER A 29 0.51 7.62 -0.51
N LEU A 30 -0.57 7.06 0.03
CA LEU A 30 -1.50 6.22 -0.73
C LEU A 30 -2.53 7.13 -1.40
N GLU A 31 -2.43 7.28 -2.71
CA GLU A 31 -3.24 8.20 -3.51
C GLU A 31 -4.57 7.59 -3.93
N LYS A 32 -4.57 6.27 -4.16
CA LYS A 32 -5.76 5.51 -4.51
C LYS A 32 -5.71 4.15 -3.84
N TYR A 33 -6.84 3.74 -3.27
CA TYR A 33 -7.06 2.37 -2.84
C TYR A 33 -8.54 2.03 -2.93
N ASN A 34 -8.96 1.46 -4.06
CA ASN A 34 -10.37 1.20 -4.31
C ASN A 34 -10.58 -0.23 -4.80
N TRP A 35 -11.63 -0.87 -4.29
CA TRP A 35 -12.06 -2.19 -4.72
C TRP A 35 -13.27 -2.10 -5.64
N VAL A 36 -13.20 -2.84 -6.74
CA VAL A 36 -14.30 -3.06 -7.67
C VAL A 36 -14.56 -4.55 -7.84
N ARG A 37 -15.83 -4.91 -8.02
CA ARG A 37 -16.21 -6.25 -8.43
C ARG A 37 -16.47 -6.23 -9.93
N THR A 38 -15.77 -7.06 -10.68
CA THR A 38 -15.98 -7.23 -12.12
C THR A 38 -17.27 -8.02 -12.39
N PRO A 39 -17.81 -7.98 -13.62
CA PRO A 39 -19.03 -8.72 -13.97
C PRO A 39 -18.93 -10.25 -13.76
N ASP A 40 -17.75 -10.83 -13.93
CA ASP A 40 -17.44 -12.25 -13.67
C ASP A 40 -17.18 -12.55 -12.18
N GLY A 41 -17.30 -11.56 -11.30
CA GLY A 41 -17.26 -11.72 -9.86
C GLY A 41 -15.87 -11.59 -9.22
N LEU A 42 -14.82 -11.29 -10.00
CA LEU A 42 -13.49 -11.04 -9.48
C LEU A 42 -13.47 -9.71 -8.69
N LEU A 43 -12.81 -9.73 -7.53
CA LEU A 43 -12.55 -8.51 -6.76
C LEU A 43 -11.17 -7.98 -7.14
N VAL A 44 -11.13 -6.76 -7.67
CA VAL A 44 -9.91 -6.10 -8.12
C VAL A 44 -9.67 -4.89 -7.24
N ALA A 45 -8.48 -4.82 -6.65
CA ALA A 45 -7.99 -3.67 -5.92
C ALA A 45 -7.10 -2.81 -6.83
N ASP A 46 -7.46 -1.55 -6.99
CA ASP A 46 -6.63 -0.54 -7.63
C ASP A 46 -5.90 0.26 -6.56
N VAL A 47 -4.57 0.22 -6.59
CA VAL A 47 -3.69 0.77 -5.55
C VAL A 47 -2.63 1.66 -6.21
N VAL A 48 -2.65 2.95 -5.89
CA VAL A 48 -1.71 3.96 -6.40
C VAL A 48 -1.08 4.68 -5.22
N ALA A 49 0.24 4.87 -5.26
CA ALA A 49 1.00 5.56 -4.23
C ALA A 49 2.25 6.21 -4.83
N ASP A 50 2.82 7.17 -4.09
CA ASP A 50 4.10 7.79 -4.41
C ASP A 50 5.24 6.76 -4.48
N ALA A 51 5.21 5.76 -3.60
CA ALA A 51 6.07 4.59 -3.61
C ALA A 51 5.46 3.46 -2.75
N PHE A 52 5.98 2.24 -2.91
CA PHE A 52 5.61 1.11 -2.08
C PHE A 52 6.82 0.56 -1.32
N CYS A 53 6.63 0.19 -0.05
CA CYS A 53 7.64 -0.57 0.69
C CYS A 53 7.56 -2.07 0.34
N TYR A 54 8.54 -2.86 0.78
CA TYR A 54 8.57 -4.29 0.48
C TYR A 54 7.34 -5.00 1.09
N SER A 55 6.64 -5.78 0.27
CA SER A 55 5.39 -6.48 0.59
C SER A 55 4.16 -5.60 0.87
N MET A 56 4.26 -4.26 0.79
CA MET A 56 3.18 -3.33 1.16
C MET A 56 1.82 -3.71 0.60
N VAL A 57 1.71 -3.77 -0.73
CA VAL A 57 0.43 -4.01 -1.42
C VAL A 57 -0.19 -5.34 -1.02
N ARG A 58 0.62 -6.39 -0.88
CA ARG A 58 0.15 -7.73 -0.50
C ARG A 58 -0.33 -7.78 0.95
N ASN A 59 0.28 -6.99 1.83
CA ASN A 59 -0.16 -6.85 3.22
C ASN A 59 -1.42 -6.01 3.34
N LEU A 60 -1.52 -4.91 2.58
CA LEU A 60 -2.75 -4.09 2.50
C LEU A 60 -3.92 -4.94 2.02
N VAL A 61 -3.74 -5.74 0.96
CA VAL A 61 -4.76 -6.65 0.45
C VAL A 61 -5.16 -7.68 1.51
N GLY A 62 -4.19 -8.31 2.17
CA GLY A 62 -4.45 -9.29 3.23
C GLY A 62 -5.28 -8.72 4.38
N ALA A 63 -4.95 -7.51 4.84
CA ALA A 63 -5.68 -6.84 5.91
C ALA A 63 -7.13 -6.51 5.51
N ILE A 64 -7.35 -5.97 4.30
CA ILE A 64 -8.71 -5.68 3.80
C ILE A 64 -9.53 -6.96 3.63
N VAL A 65 -8.92 -8.08 3.22
CA VAL A 65 -9.62 -9.37 3.14
C VAL A 65 -10.05 -9.86 4.52
N CYS A 66 -9.21 -9.75 5.56
CA CYS A 66 -9.59 -10.08 6.94
C CYS A 66 -10.77 -9.25 7.46
N VAL A 67 -10.86 -7.98 7.03
CA VAL A 67 -12.03 -7.14 7.38
C VAL A 67 -13.24 -7.59 6.58
N ALA A 68 -13.08 -7.84 5.28
CA ALA A 68 -14.18 -8.17 4.40
C ALA A 68 -14.81 -9.54 4.67
N ASP A 69 -14.03 -10.51 5.16
CA ASP A 69 -14.52 -11.83 5.56
C ASP A 69 -14.94 -11.91 7.03
N GLY A 70 -14.92 -10.79 7.76
CA GLY A 70 -15.43 -10.66 9.12
C GLY A 70 -14.48 -11.15 10.22
N ARG A 71 -13.25 -11.56 9.89
CA ARG A 71 -12.24 -11.94 10.90
C ARG A 71 -11.77 -10.77 11.75
N LYS A 72 -11.87 -9.54 11.23
CA LYS A 72 -11.47 -8.30 11.89
C LYS A 72 -12.50 -7.19 11.68
N PRO A 73 -12.70 -6.30 12.66
CA PRO A 73 -13.54 -5.11 12.48
C PRO A 73 -12.84 -4.06 11.60
N VAL A 74 -13.57 -3.05 11.12
CA VAL A 74 -13.02 -2.03 10.21
C VAL A 74 -11.95 -1.19 10.91
N GLU A 75 -12.17 -0.88 12.19
CA GLU A 75 -11.33 -0.05 13.05
C GLU A 75 -9.93 -0.64 13.26
N TRP A 76 -9.79 -1.96 13.09
CA TRP A 76 -8.52 -2.67 13.18
C TRP A 76 -7.48 -2.15 12.17
N ILE A 77 -7.92 -1.60 11.04
CA ILE A 77 -7.00 -0.99 10.06
C ILE A 77 -6.27 0.23 10.64
N THR A 78 -7.00 1.09 11.36
CA THR A 78 -6.42 2.26 12.03
C THR A 78 -5.50 1.81 13.16
N GLU A 79 -5.91 0.81 13.95
CA GLU A 79 -5.07 0.25 15.02
C GLU A 79 -3.73 -0.28 14.49
N LEU A 80 -3.72 -0.95 13.34
CA LEU A 80 -2.48 -1.42 12.69
C LEU A 80 -1.56 -0.26 12.32
N LEU A 81 -2.10 0.82 11.74
CA LEU A 81 -1.33 2.01 11.40
C LEU A 81 -0.72 2.67 12.64
N GLU A 82 -1.52 2.86 13.69
CA GLU A 82 -1.13 3.57 14.91
C GLU A 82 -0.12 2.79 15.75
N ASN A 83 -0.38 1.50 15.97
CA ASN A 83 0.46 0.67 16.83
C ASN A 83 1.76 0.25 16.16
N LYS A 84 1.85 0.40 14.83
CA LYS A 84 2.98 -0.07 14.00
C LYS A 84 3.28 -1.56 14.22
N GLU A 85 2.29 -2.31 14.68
CA GLU A 85 2.41 -3.74 14.90
C GLU A 85 2.35 -4.45 13.56
N ARG A 86 3.41 -5.19 13.24
CA ARG A 86 3.55 -5.80 11.92
C ARG A 86 2.42 -6.81 11.69
N VAL A 87 1.74 -6.65 10.56
CA VAL A 87 0.78 -7.65 10.08
C VAL A 87 1.50 -8.99 9.97
N SER A 88 0.92 -10.03 10.58
CA SER A 88 1.50 -11.37 10.59
C SER A 88 1.88 -11.81 9.17
N ASP A 89 3.04 -12.43 9.01
CA ASP A 89 3.48 -12.95 7.71
C ASP A 89 2.51 -14.00 7.13
N SER A 90 1.67 -14.60 7.98
CA SER A 90 0.58 -15.51 7.57
C SER A 90 -0.56 -14.81 6.81
N LEU A 91 -0.69 -13.50 6.94
CA LEU A 91 -1.70 -12.68 6.27
C LEU A 91 -1.19 -12.06 4.96
N VAL A 92 0.09 -12.26 4.62
CA VAL A 92 0.67 -11.77 3.36
C VAL A 92 -0.01 -12.49 2.20
N PHE A 93 -0.79 -11.76 1.41
CA PHE A 93 -1.56 -12.37 0.32
C PHE A 93 -0.62 -12.95 -0.77
N PRO A 94 -1.01 -14.00 -1.52
CA PRO A 94 -0.16 -14.58 -2.56
C PRO A 94 0.25 -13.59 -3.66
N ALA A 95 1.47 -13.73 -4.20
CA ALA A 95 1.99 -12.81 -5.22
C ALA A 95 1.30 -12.93 -6.60
N ARG A 96 0.70 -14.10 -6.91
CA ARG A 96 0.11 -14.42 -8.23
C ARG A 96 -1.04 -13.51 -8.68
N GLY A 97 -1.63 -12.73 -7.77
CA GLY A 97 -2.69 -11.77 -8.07
C GLY A 97 -2.22 -10.32 -8.14
N LEU A 98 -0.92 -10.05 -7.96
CA LEU A 98 -0.36 -8.70 -8.01
C LEU A 98 0.21 -8.42 -9.40
N THR A 99 -0.19 -7.31 -10.00
CA THR A 99 0.31 -6.85 -11.30
C THR A 99 0.60 -5.35 -11.22
N LEU A 100 1.81 -4.95 -11.63
CA LEU A 100 2.12 -3.55 -11.90
C LEU A 100 1.55 -3.22 -13.28
N TYR A 101 0.64 -2.25 -13.36
CA TYR A 101 -0.05 -1.93 -14.61
C TYR A 101 0.24 -0.52 -15.14
N GLN A 102 0.70 0.41 -14.31
CA GLN A 102 0.99 1.79 -14.69
C GLN A 102 2.12 2.37 -13.85
N VAL A 103 2.91 3.26 -14.46
CA VAL A 103 3.88 4.12 -13.78
C VAL A 103 3.76 5.49 -14.40
N ASP A 104 3.49 6.50 -13.56
CA ASP A 104 3.40 7.88 -14.01
C ASP A 104 4.78 8.55 -14.01
N TYR A 105 5.10 9.17 -15.14
CA TYR A 105 6.30 9.96 -15.31
C TYR A 105 5.92 11.43 -15.53
N PRO A 106 6.64 12.39 -14.93
CA PRO A 106 6.47 13.79 -15.28
C PRO A 106 6.92 14.05 -16.72
N SER A 107 6.66 15.24 -17.26
CA SER A 107 7.15 15.65 -18.57
C SER A 107 8.68 15.60 -18.64
N ASP A 108 9.22 15.48 -19.87
CA ASP A 108 10.66 15.32 -20.08
C ASP A 108 11.50 16.43 -19.42
N ASP A 109 11.02 17.67 -19.48
CA ASP A 109 11.69 18.83 -18.87
C ASP A 109 11.72 18.75 -17.34
N LEU A 110 10.79 18.00 -16.72
CA LEU A 110 10.67 17.82 -15.28
C LEU A 110 11.28 16.50 -14.79
N LEU A 111 11.66 15.58 -15.70
CA LEU A 111 12.26 14.28 -15.33
C LEU A 111 13.58 14.46 -14.57
N LEU A 112 14.43 15.39 -15.03
CA LEU A 112 15.72 15.68 -14.40
C LEU A 112 15.56 16.19 -12.95
N GLU A 113 14.62 17.10 -12.73
CA GLU A 113 14.33 17.65 -11.39
C GLU A 113 13.75 16.57 -10.48
N ARG A 114 12.83 15.74 -11.00
CA ARG A 114 12.21 14.64 -10.25
C ARG A 114 13.24 13.58 -9.84
N ALA A 115 14.20 13.27 -10.71
CA ALA A 115 15.29 12.33 -10.43
C ALA A 115 16.17 12.83 -9.28
N GLN A 116 16.51 14.12 -9.25
CA GLN A 116 17.32 14.71 -8.17
C GLN A 116 16.61 14.60 -6.81
N ILE A 117 15.32 14.90 -6.73
CA ILE A 117 14.52 14.78 -5.49
C ILE A 117 14.46 13.33 -4.99
N THR A 118 14.27 12.38 -5.92
CA THR A 118 14.09 10.95 -5.59
C THR A 118 15.40 10.29 -5.15
N VAL A 119 16.53 10.70 -5.74
CA VAL A 119 17.87 10.17 -5.42
C VAL A 119 18.43 10.81 -4.15
N ALA A 120 18.23 12.12 -3.94
CA ALA A 120 18.73 12.84 -2.76
C ALA A 120 18.21 12.25 -1.44
N LYS A 121 16.97 11.75 -1.41
CA LYS A 121 16.37 11.10 -0.23
C LYS A 121 16.96 9.72 0.12
N ARG A 122 17.93 9.19 -0.62
CA ARG A 122 18.62 7.92 -0.30
C ARG A 122 19.93 8.11 0.47
N GLY A 123 20.36 9.35 0.68
CA GLY A 123 21.66 9.70 1.28
C GLY A 123 21.61 10.43 2.62
N GLU A 124 20.42 10.66 3.19
CA GLU A 124 20.23 11.21 4.54
C GLU A 124 19.71 10.14 5.50
#